data_AF-A0A7S0J054-F1
#
_entry.id   AF-A0A7S0J054-F1
#
_cell.length_a   1.000
_cell.length_b   1.000
_cell.length_c   1.000
_cell.angle_alpha   90.00
_cell.angle_beta   90.00
_cell.angle_gamma   90.00
#
_symmetry.space_group_name_H-M   'P 1'
#
loop_
_entity.id
_entity.type
_entity.pdbx_description
1 polymer ?
#
loop_
_entity_poly.entity_id
_entity_poly.type
_entity_poly.pdbx_seq_one_letter_code
_entity_poly.pdbx_strand_id
1 'polypeptide(L)'
;ERKAEQLEEQFSMCTVDPPRFEWIATRRFATFLSHYKVECAADARFLHDSLRKMLRCPIYLDSSTLSDLRHLFDNGLLQSDTLVLLASKGVLTRPWCQLELLYAKRNGIPIVPLFIQGSALCVEEMRGYVQNLSSELSEYNLKLVREWVGKGEDITELQDVLNEVLDLLEKSADCARWNSSAGHLEMCADLKKLVSQMAVCTGRAVIFTEKPAP
;
A
#
# COMPACT_ATOMS: atom_id res chain seq x y z
N GLU A 1 -22.04 -3.25 22.28
CA GLU A 1 -21.16 -2.70 23.32
C GLU A 1 -19.96 -3.62 23.61
N ARG A 2 -20.14 -4.82 24.21
CA ARG A 2 -19.02 -5.74 24.53
C ARG A 2 -18.05 -6.12 23.39
N LYS A 3 -18.52 -6.26 22.14
CA LYS A 3 -17.64 -6.53 20.97
C LYS A 3 -16.85 -5.29 20.51
N ALA A 4 -17.39 -4.10 20.72
CA ALA A 4 -16.70 -2.84 20.40
C ALA A 4 -15.64 -2.53 21.45
N GLU A 5 -15.93 -2.80 22.73
CA GLU A 5 -14.99 -2.68 23.85
C GLU A 5 -13.82 -3.67 23.74
N GLN A 6 -14.08 -4.94 23.39
CA GLN A 6 -13.01 -5.92 23.14
C GLN A 6 -12.14 -5.57 21.91
N LEU A 7 -12.72 -4.91 20.91
CA LEU A 7 -11.96 -4.39 19.77
C LEU A 7 -11.06 -3.22 20.25
N GLU A 8 -11.62 -2.28 21.03
CA GLU A 8 -10.91 -1.10 21.54
C GLU A 8 -9.74 -1.45 22.46
N GLU A 9 -9.86 -2.46 23.32
CA GLU A 9 -8.73 -2.96 24.14
C GLU A 9 -7.60 -3.57 23.28
N GLN A 10 -7.92 -4.23 22.17
CA GLN A 10 -6.92 -4.73 21.22
C GLN A 10 -6.17 -3.61 20.46
N PHE A 11 -6.67 -2.37 20.52
CA PHE A 11 -6.17 -1.23 19.75
C PHE A 11 -5.30 -0.26 20.58
N SER A 12 -5.01 -0.58 21.85
CA SER A 12 -4.38 0.36 22.80
C SER A 12 -2.89 0.66 22.57
N MET A 13 -2.20 -0.01 21.64
CA MET A 13 -0.73 0.16 21.47
C MET A 13 -0.31 1.24 20.47
N CYS A 14 -1.23 1.78 19.67
CA CYS A 14 -0.94 2.91 18.79
C CYS A 14 -1.34 4.21 19.49
N THR A 15 -0.38 5.12 19.69
CA THR A 15 -0.54 6.40 20.41
C THR A 15 -1.40 7.42 19.64
N VAL A 16 -1.69 7.17 18.36
CA VAL A 16 -2.56 8.00 17.55
C VAL A 16 -4.00 7.48 17.63
N ASP A 17 -4.93 8.39 17.89
CA ASP A 17 -6.38 8.19 17.80
C ASP A 17 -6.91 8.95 16.58
N PRO A 18 -6.90 8.32 15.39
CA PRO A 18 -7.34 8.98 14.18
C PRO A 18 -8.86 9.21 14.18
N PRO A 19 -9.35 10.20 13.40
CA PRO A 19 -10.78 10.39 13.15
C PRO A 19 -11.41 9.09 12.61
N ARG A 20 -12.72 8.93 12.77
CA ARG A 20 -13.42 7.77 12.22
C ARG A 20 -13.90 8.06 10.81
N PHE A 21 -13.84 7.04 9.97
CA PHE A 21 -14.42 7.04 8.64
C PHE A 21 -15.15 5.71 8.44
N GLU A 22 -16.44 5.75 8.16
CA GLU A 22 -17.20 4.53 7.90
C GLU A 22 -16.84 3.98 6.52
N TRP A 23 -15.83 3.11 6.49
CA TRP A 23 -15.52 2.32 5.30
C TRP A 23 -16.41 1.09 5.27
N ILE A 24 -17.14 0.90 4.18
CA ILE A 24 -17.83 -0.36 3.90
C ILE A 24 -16.97 -1.09 2.87
N ALA A 25 -16.20 -2.06 3.34
CA ALA A 25 -15.33 -2.85 2.48
C ALA A 25 -16.19 -3.68 1.52
N THR A 26 -15.96 -3.52 0.22
CA THR A 26 -16.65 -4.33 -0.81
C THR A 26 -16.05 -5.72 -0.91
N ARG A 27 -14.80 -5.87 -0.50
CA ARG A 27 -14.06 -7.12 -0.36
C ARG A 27 -13.72 -7.37 1.12
N ARG A 28 -12.88 -8.36 1.40
CA ARG A 28 -12.50 -8.73 2.78
C ARG A 28 -11.69 -7.66 3.49
N PHE A 29 -10.87 -6.90 2.75
CA PHE A 29 -10.00 -5.86 3.28
C PHE A 29 -10.27 -4.52 2.60
N ALA A 30 -10.17 -3.43 3.37
CA ALA A 30 -10.28 -2.09 2.81
C ALA A 30 -9.06 -1.75 1.94
N THR A 31 -7.86 -2.22 2.31
CA THR A 31 -6.68 -2.06 1.48
C THR A 31 -5.61 -3.11 1.76
N PHE A 32 -4.76 -3.35 0.77
CA PHE A 32 -3.51 -4.08 0.84
C PHE A 32 -2.33 -3.10 0.97
N LEU A 33 -1.46 -3.28 1.96
CA LEU A 33 -0.27 -2.44 2.14
C LEU A 33 0.97 -3.08 1.48
N SER A 34 1.33 -2.59 0.29
CA SER A 34 2.56 -2.95 -0.41
C SER A 34 3.72 -2.07 0.07
N HIS A 35 4.80 -2.69 0.55
CA HIS A 35 5.91 -1.95 1.13
C HIS A 35 7.26 -2.66 0.97
N TYR A 36 8.33 -1.88 0.90
CA TYR A 36 9.67 -2.43 1.03
C TYR A 36 10.02 -2.63 2.50
N LYS A 37 10.00 -3.88 2.96
CA LYS A 37 10.28 -4.27 4.35
C LYS A 37 11.52 -3.61 4.97
N VAL A 38 12.63 -3.48 4.22
CA VAL A 38 13.88 -2.91 4.76
C VAL A 38 13.73 -1.42 5.04
N GLU A 39 12.97 -0.70 4.23
CA GLU A 39 12.84 0.76 4.34
C GLU A 39 11.63 1.20 5.15
N CYS A 40 10.53 0.43 5.13
CA CYS A 40 9.22 0.91 5.60
C CYS A 40 8.44 -0.09 6.46
N ALA A 41 9.06 -1.13 7.03
CA ALA A 41 8.33 -2.09 7.87
C ALA A 41 7.65 -1.45 9.08
N ALA A 42 8.32 -0.49 9.74
CA ALA A 42 7.76 0.22 10.89
C ALA A 42 6.57 1.10 10.48
N ASP A 43 6.71 1.87 9.41
CA ASP A 43 5.63 2.70 8.84
C ASP A 43 4.44 1.86 8.40
N ALA A 44 4.67 0.76 7.67
CA ALA A 44 3.63 -0.14 7.21
C ALA A 44 2.84 -0.73 8.39
N ARG A 45 3.52 -1.10 9.48
CA ARG A 45 2.86 -1.59 10.69
C ARG A 45 2.05 -0.50 11.36
N PHE A 46 2.61 0.70 11.48
CA PHE A 46 1.91 1.84 12.07
C PHE A 46 0.65 2.20 11.27
N LEU A 47 0.76 2.27 9.95
CA LEU A 47 -0.35 2.55 9.04
C LEU A 47 -1.42 1.47 9.10
N HIS A 48 -1.03 0.20 9.16
CA HIS A 48 -1.98 -0.90 9.36
C HIS A 48 -2.81 -0.69 10.63
N ASP A 49 -2.16 -0.42 11.77
CA ASP A 49 -2.86 -0.25 13.04
C ASP A 49 -3.74 1.01 13.05
N SER A 50 -3.25 2.11 12.46
CA SER A 50 -3.97 3.39 12.37
C SER A 50 -5.18 3.32 11.42
N LEU A 51 -5.02 2.74 10.24
CA LEU A 51 -6.10 2.56 9.27
C LEU A 51 -7.17 1.61 9.81
N ARG A 52 -6.79 0.55 10.54
CA ARG A 52 -7.77 -0.33 11.19
C ARG A 52 -8.63 0.41 12.22
N LYS A 53 -8.02 1.31 13.02
CA LYS A 53 -8.76 2.15 13.97
C LYS A 53 -9.70 3.13 13.26
N MET A 54 -9.20 3.77 12.21
CA MET A 54 -9.87 4.81 11.46
C MET A 54 -11.05 4.28 10.63
N LEU A 55 -10.82 3.21 9.86
CA LEU A 55 -11.77 2.64 8.90
C LEU A 55 -12.70 1.58 9.52
N ARG A 56 -12.33 1.03 10.69
CA ARG A 56 -13.00 -0.10 11.35
C ARG A 56 -13.17 -1.32 10.45
N CYS A 57 -12.30 -1.44 9.44
CA CYS A 57 -12.24 -2.55 8.50
C CYS A 57 -10.92 -3.33 8.66
N PRO A 58 -10.90 -4.60 8.24
CA PRO A 58 -9.65 -5.33 8.08
C PRO A 58 -8.74 -4.64 7.07
N ILE A 59 -7.44 -4.58 7.39
CA ILE A 59 -6.38 -4.10 6.50
C ILE A 59 -5.42 -5.27 6.31
N TYR A 60 -5.04 -5.54 5.06
CA TYR A 60 -4.06 -6.58 4.81
C TYR A 60 -2.66 -5.96 4.85
N LEU A 61 -1.85 -6.43 5.79
CA LEU A 61 -0.42 -6.18 5.83
C LEU A 61 0.27 -7.53 5.74
N ASP A 62 1.14 -7.67 4.76
CA ASP A 62 1.93 -8.88 4.65
C ASP A 62 2.78 -9.10 5.92
N SER A 63 2.72 -10.32 6.44
CA SER A 63 3.49 -10.75 7.60
C SER A 63 4.79 -11.39 7.11
N SER A 64 5.88 -11.20 7.87
CA SER A 64 7.29 -11.43 7.53
C SER A 64 7.72 -12.76 6.87
N THR A 65 6.82 -13.71 6.61
CA THR A 65 7.08 -15.04 6.08
C THR A 65 6.44 -15.21 4.70
N LEU A 66 6.90 -14.39 3.73
CA LEU A 66 6.58 -14.46 2.29
C LEU A 66 7.12 -15.76 1.65
N SER A 67 6.54 -16.90 2.03
CA SER A 67 6.86 -18.19 1.43
C SER A 67 5.86 -18.62 0.35
N ASP A 68 4.66 -18.03 0.32
CA ASP A 68 3.64 -18.36 -0.67
C ASP A 68 2.98 -17.11 -1.28
N LEU A 69 3.40 -16.79 -2.51
CA LEU A 69 2.86 -15.68 -3.29
C LEU A 69 1.42 -15.91 -3.74
N ARG A 70 1.01 -17.17 -3.96
CA ARG A 70 -0.38 -17.46 -4.31
C ARG A 70 -1.26 -17.05 -3.16
N HIS A 71 -0.86 -17.39 -1.93
CA HIS A 71 -1.55 -16.94 -0.74
C HIS A 71 -1.60 -15.41 -0.64
N LEU A 72 -0.48 -14.72 -0.86
CA LEU A 72 -0.39 -13.26 -0.84
C LEU A 72 -1.39 -12.60 -1.80
N PHE A 73 -1.47 -13.10 -3.03
CA PHE A 73 -2.38 -12.55 -4.03
C PHE A 73 -3.83 -12.96 -3.77
N ASP A 74 -4.11 -14.26 -3.66
CA ASP A 74 -5.47 -14.79 -3.59
C ASP A 74 -6.20 -14.41 -2.29
N ASN A 75 -5.47 -14.40 -1.17
CA ASN A 75 -6.05 -14.14 0.14
C ASN A 75 -5.80 -12.72 0.64
N GLY A 76 -4.83 -12.00 0.08
CA GLY A 76 -4.53 -10.62 0.45
C GLY A 76 -4.99 -9.64 -0.61
N LEU A 77 -4.22 -9.53 -1.69
CA LEU A 77 -4.40 -8.50 -2.71
C LEU A 77 -5.78 -8.56 -3.39
N LEU A 78 -6.17 -9.71 -3.92
CA LEU A 78 -7.45 -9.89 -4.62
C LEU A 78 -8.68 -9.71 -3.70
N GLN A 79 -8.45 -9.80 -2.39
CA GLN A 79 -9.48 -9.58 -1.36
C GLN A 79 -9.48 -8.15 -0.83
N SER A 80 -8.73 -7.23 -1.43
CA SER A 80 -8.62 -5.84 -1.01
C SER A 80 -9.28 -4.87 -1.99
N ASP A 81 -9.97 -3.85 -1.50
CA ASP A 81 -10.62 -2.83 -2.34
C ASP A 81 -9.61 -1.97 -3.08
N THR A 82 -8.46 -1.70 -2.46
CA THR A 82 -7.33 -0.94 -3.03
C THR A 82 -5.99 -1.60 -2.68
N LEU A 83 -4.94 -1.21 -3.38
CA LEU A 83 -3.55 -1.41 -2.98
C LEU A 83 -2.96 -0.05 -2.63
N VAL A 84 -2.44 0.13 -1.41
CA VAL A 84 -1.63 1.29 -1.03
C VAL A 84 -0.16 0.93 -1.20
N LEU A 85 0.53 1.66 -2.07
CA LEU A 85 1.95 1.51 -2.32
C LEU A 85 2.72 2.51 -1.45
N LEU A 86 3.48 2.01 -0.48
CA LEU A 86 4.41 2.83 0.29
C LEU A 86 5.62 3.14 -0.61
N ALA A 87 5.56 4.31 -1.25
CA ALA A 87 6.51 4.76 -2.26
C ALA A 87 7.83 5.21 -1.60
N SER A 88 8.64 4.22 -1.24
CA SER A 88 9.97 4.39 -0.70
C SER A 88 11.04 4.30 -1.78
N LYS A 89 12.27 4.77 -1.50
CA LYS A 89 13.37 4.83 -2.48
C LYS A 89 13.56 3.53 -3.27
N GLY A 90 13.58 2.39 -2.59
CA GLY A 90 13.85 1.09 -3.19
C GLY A 90 12.63 0.24 -3.50
N VAL A 91 11.40 0.76 -3.38
CA VAL A 91 10.19 -0.10 -3.40
C VAL A 91 10.07 -0.93 -4.69
N LEU A 92 10.39 -0.35 -5.84
CA LEU A 92 10.30 -1.05 -7.13
C LEU A 92 11.51 -1.96 -7.40
N THR A 93 12.53 -1.98 -6.54
CA THR A 93 13.65 -2.95 -6.66
C THR A 93 13.28 -4.33 -6.12
N ARG A 94 12.12 -4.45 -5.47
CA ARG A 94 11.63 -5.68 -4.87
C ARG A 94 10.70 -6.42 -5.83
N PRO A 95 11.05 -7.66 -6.23
CA PRO A 95 10.19 -8.48 -7.09
C PRO A 95 8.77 -8.65 -6.57
N TRP A 96 8.62 -8.73 -5.25
CA TRP A 96 7.31 -8.85 -4.61
C TRP A 96 6.44 -7.62 -4.85
N CYS A 97 6.96 -6.42 -4.60
CA CYS A 97 6.24 -5.19 -4.89
C CYS A 97 5.94 -5.05 -6.39
N GLN A 98 6.89 -5.43 -7.25
CA GLN A 98 6.68 -5.43 -8.70
C GLN A 98 5.51 -6.34 -9.11
N LEU A 99 5.48 -7.57 -8.60
CA LEU A 99 4.43 -8.55 -8.90
C LEU A 99 3.07 -8.14 -8.28
N GLU A 100 3.05 -7.56 -7.09
CA GLU A 100 1.84 -6.99 -6.49
C GLU A 100 1.21 -5.92 -7.38
N LEU A 101 2.03 -5.02 -7.95
CA LEU A 101 1.55 -3.98 -8.87
C LEU A 101 1.03 -4.57 -10.18
N LEU A 102 1.73 -5.56 -10.75
CA LEU A 102 1.28 -6.30 -11.92
C LEU A 102 -0.08 -6.96 -11.68
N TYR A 103 -0.23 -7.68 -10.56
CA TYR A 103 -1.48 -8.37 -10.23
C TYR A 103 -2.61 -7.40 -9.91
N ALA A 104 -2.33 -6.30 -9.23
CA ALA A 104 -3.30 -5.23 -8.99
C ALA A 104 -3.83 -4.68 -10.33
N LYS A 105 -2.92 -4.36 -11.26
CA LYS A 105 -3.29 -3.86 -12.59
C LYS A 105 -4.11 -4.86 -13.39
N ARG A 106 -3.68 -6.14 -13.44
CA ARG A 106 -4.41 -7.23 -14.13
C ARG A 106 -5.83 -7.43 -13.60
N ASN A 107 -6.07 -7.17 -12.31
CA ASN A 107 -7.36 -7.39 -11.65
C ASN A 107 -8.14 -6.10 -11.39
N GLY A 108 -7.72 -4.97 -11.97
CA GLY A 108 -8.41 -3.68 -11.84
C GLY A 108 -8.47 -3.15 -10.41
N ILE A 109 -7.49 -3.49 -9.57
CA ILE A 109 -7.38 -2.99 -8.19
C ILE A 109 -6.70 -1.62 -8.23
N PRO A 110 -7.35 -0.56 -7.75
CA PRO A 110 -6.76 0.77 -7.72
C PRO A 110 -5.50 0.82 -6.87
N ILE A 111 -4.43 1.40 -7.44
CA ILE A 111 -3.16 1.64 -6.76
C ILE A 111 -3.19 3.07 -6.21
N VAL A 112 -2.95 3.21 -4.91
CA VAL A 112 -2.95 4.48 -4.18
C VAL A 112 -1.55 4.73 -3.65
N PRO A 113 -0.80 5.70 -4.22
CA PRO A 113 0.53 6.01 -3.73
C PRO A 113 0.51 6.69 -2.36
N LEU A 114 1.46 6.30 -1.49
CA LEU A 114 1.76 6.97 -0.24
C LEU A 114 3.27 7.23 -0.15
N PHE A 115 3.68 8.49 -0.25
CA PHE A 115 5.09 8.86 -0.21
C PHE A 115 5.62 8.83 1.22
N ILE A 116 6.70 8.09 1.45
CA ILE A 116 7.32 7.97 2.77
C ILE A 116 8.37 9.06 2.96
N GLN A 117 8.17 9.93 3.95
CA GLN A 117 9.11 10.99 4.26
C GLN A 117 10.41 10.40 4.83
N GLY A 118 11.56 10.90 4.36
CA GLY A 118 12.87 10.38 4.74
C GLY A 118 13.38 9.20 3.89
N SER A 119 12.52 8.57 3.08
CA SER A 119 12.90 7.58 2.06
C SER A 119 12.19 7.89 0.74
N ALA A 120 12.40 9.09 0.20
CA ALA A 120 11.70 9.53 -0.99
C ALA A 120 12.16 8.74 -2.23
N LEU A 121 11.18 8.24 -3.00
CA LEU A 121 11.40 7.68 -4.32
C LEU A 121 11.80 8.79 -5.31
N CYS A 122 12.88 8.57 -6.04
CA CYS A 122 13.25 9.37 -7.20
C CYS A 122 12.67 8.69 -8.45
N VAL A 123 11.72 9.34 -9.12
CA VAL A 123 10.99 8.73 -10.25
C VAL A 123 11.94 8.48 -11.41
N GLU A 124 12.84 9.41 -11.67
CA GLU A 124 13.81 9.36 -12.76
C GLU A 124 14.79 8.18 -12.58
N GLU A 125 15.34 8.03 -11.36
CA GLU A 125 16.21 6.89 -11.03
C GLU A 125 15.46 5.56 -11.17
N MET A 126 14.23 5.47 -10.64
CA MET A 126 13.43 4.25 -10.73
C MET A 126 13.00 3.94 -12.16
N ARG A 127 12.77 4.95 -13.00
CA ARG A 127 12.48 4.76 -14.42
C ARG A 127 13.68 4.15 -15.15
N GLY A 128 14.89 4.63 -14.85
CA GLY A 128 16.13 4.01 -15.34
C GLY A 128 16.27 2.54 -14.90
N TYR A 129 15.95 2.24 -13.64
CA TYR A 129 15.93 0.86 -13.13
C TYR A 129 14.92 -0.02 -13.88
N VAL A 130 13.67 0.45 -14.05
CA VAL A 130 12.60 -0.30 -14.74
C VAL A 130 12.94 -0.57 -16.21
N GLN A 131 13.58 0.38 -16.89
CA GLN A 131 14.04 0.19 -18.28
C GLN A 131 15.10 -0.92 -18.39
N ASN A 132 15.92 -1.09 -17.36
CA ASN A 132 17.01 -2.08 -17.33
C ASN A 132 16.70 -3.29 -16.43
N LEU A 133 15.42 -3.55 -16.14
CA LEU A 133 14.96 -4.49 -15.12
C LEU A 133 15.58 -5.90 -15.24
N SER A 134 15.71 -6.42 -16.47
CA SER A 134 16.33 -7.73 -16.73
C SER A 134 17.79 -7.82 -16.32
N SER A 135 18.54 -6.71 -16.37
CA SER A 135 19.95 -6.65 -16.01
C SER A 135 20.16 -6.26 -14.54
N GLU A 136 19.22 -5.51 -13.97
CA GLU A 136 19.26 -5.03 -12.59
C GLU A 136 18.82 -6.10 -11.57
N LEU A 137 17.89 -7.00 -11.95
CA LEU A 137 17.47 -8.10 -11.10
C LEU A 137 18.54 -9.20 -11.04
N SER A 138 18.81 -9.70 -9.83
CA SER A 138 19.58 -10.95 -9.67
C SER A 138 18.92 -12.09 -10.44
N GLU A 139 19.69 -13.06 -10.91
CA GLU A 139 19.19 -14.22 -11.69
C GLU A 139 18.00 -14.94 -11.02
N TYR A 140 18.06 -15.13 -9.70
CA TYR A 140 16.97 -15.74 -8.93
C TYR A 140 15.66 -14.92 -9.02
N ASN A 141 15.75 -13.62 -8.77
CA ASN A 141 14.61 -12.71 -8.82
C ASN A 141 14.04 -12.57 -10.24
N LEU A 142 14.90 -12.57 -11.26
CA LEU A 142 14.47 -12.51 -12.65
C LEU A 142 13.69 -13.78 -13.03
N LYS A 143 14.20 -14.96 -12.66
CA LYS A 143 13.52 -16.24 -12.89
C LYS A 143 12.14 -16.26 -12.24
N LEU A 144 12.08 -15.82 -10.99
CA LEU A 144 10.84 -15.69 -10.22
C LEU A 144 9.83 -14.76 -10.91
N VAL A 145 10.25 -13.56 -11.31
CA VAL A 145 9.37 -12.62 -12.02
C VAL A 145 8.83 -13.24 -13.32
N ARG A 146 9.70 -13.84 -14.13
CA ARG A 146 9.34 -14.50 -15.40
C ARG A 146 8.29 -15.60 -15.21
N GLU A 147 8.46 -16.44 -14.19
CA GLU A 147 7.50 -17.48 -13.83
C GLU A 147 6.11 -16.90 -13.56
N TRP A 148 6.05 -15.77 -12.84
CA TRP A 148 4.79 -15.14 -12.41
C TRP A 148 4.14 -14.24 -13.45
N VAL A 149 4.92 -13.68 -14.39
CA VAL A 149 4.39 -12.95 -15.54
C VAL A 149 3.66 -13.93 -16.48
N GLY A 150 4.13 -15.18 -16.59
CA GLY A 150 3.43 -16.25 -17.32
C GLY A 150 3.60 -16.22 -18.84
N LYS A 151 4.55 -15.44 -19.37
CA LYS A 151 4.85 -15.28 -20.81
C LYS A 151 6.26 -15.73 -21.19
N GLY A 152 6.87 -16.64 -20.42
CA GLY A 152 8.23 -17.10 -20.66
C GLY A 152 9.28 -16.09 -20.18
N GLU A 153 10.21 -15.69 -21.04
CA GLU A 153 11.28 -14.74 -20.69
C GLU A 153 10.87 -13.26 -20.80
N ASP A 154 9.72 -12.98 -21.42
CA ASP A 154 9.21 -11.65 -21.65
C ASP A 154 8.64 -11.02 -20.36
N ILE A 155 9.24 -9.89 -19.96
CA ILE A 155 8.82 -9.09 -18.81
C ILE A 155 8.31 -7.70 -19.22
N THR A 156 8.09 -7.44 -20.52
CA THR A 156 7.64 -6.13 -21.02
C THR A 156 6.32 -5.70 -20.39
N GLU A 157 5.38 -6.62 -20.20
CA GLU A 157 4.12 -6.30 -19.49
C GLU A 157 4.38 -5.76 -18.07
N LEU A 158 5.35 -6.35 -17.36
CA LEU A 158 5.71 -5.84 -16.04
C LEU A 158 6.33 -4.44 -16.16
N GLN A 159 7.26 -4.24 -17.10
CA GLN A 159 7.89 -2.93 -17.31
C GLN A 159 6.86 -1.85 -17.65
N ASP A 160 5.87 -2.15 -18.49
CA ASP A 160 4.79 -1.25 -18.85
C ASP A 160 3.97 -0.86 -17.61
N VAL A 161 3.57 -1.85 -16.80
CA VAL A 161 2.82 -1.60 -15.56
C VAL A 161 3.63 -0.74 -14.58
N LEU A 162 4.92 -1.03 -14.41
CA LEU A 162 5.79 -0.27 -13.52
C LEU A 162 5.97 1.17 -14.02
N ASN A 163 6.09 1.38 -15.33
CA ASN A 163 6.13 2.72 -15.92
C ASN A 163 4.82 3.49 -15.72
N GLU A 164 3.66 2.84 -15.87
CA GLU A 164 2.36 3.45 -15.57
C GLU A 164 2.25 3.86 -14.09
N VAL A 165 2.79 3.05 -13.18
CA VAL A 165 2.84 3.38 -11.75
C VAL A 165 3.79 4.56 -11.49
N LEU A 166 4.94 4.62 -12.18
CA LEU A 166 5.84 5.77 -12.11
C LEU A 166 5.18 7.05 -12.64
N ASP A 167 4.43 6.98 -13.73
CA ASP A 167 3.66 8.11 -14.24
C ASP A 167 2.58 8.56 -13.26
N LEU A 168 1.93 7.63 -12.56
CA LEU A 168 1.00 7.92 -11.48
C LEU A 168 1.70 8.64 -10.32
N LEU A 169 2.89 8.18 -9.92
CA LEU A 169 3.71 8.79 -8.87
C LEU A 169 4.14 10.22 -9.25
N GLU A 170 4.54 10.44 -10.49
CA GLU A 170 5.00 11.73 -11.00
C GLU A 170 3.88 12.78 -11.07
N LYS A 171 2.70 12.38 -11.56
CA LYS A 171 1.52 13.26 -11.67
C LYS A 171 0.88 13.60 -10.32
N SER A 172 1.28 12.90 -9.26
CA SER A 172 0.66 12.95 -7.96
C SER A 172 1.22 14.03 -7.03
N ALA A 173 1.27 15.28 -7.49
CA ALA A 173 1.71 16.41 -6.65
C ALA A 173 0.90 16.52 -5.32
N ASP A 174 -0.38 16.13 -5.38
CA ASP A 174 -1.31 16.11 -4.25
C ASP A 174 -1.43 14.75 -3.56
N CYS A 175 -0.51 13.81 -3.75
CA CYS A 175 -0.61 12.53 -3.05
C CYS A 175 -0.45 12.64 -1.54
N ALA A 176 -0.98 11.64 -0.83
CA ALA A 176 -0.72 11.46 0.58
C ALA A 176 0.79 11.26 0.79
N ARG A 177 1.28 11.91 1.84
CA ARG A 177 2.63 11.72 2.37
C ARG A 177 2.48 11.12 3.76
N TRP A 178 3.51 10.45 4.21
CA TRP A 178 3.54 9.86 5.53
C TRP A 178 4.84 10.19 6.23
N ASN A 179 4.71 10.74 7.43
CA ASN A 179 5.82 10.99 8.33
C ASN A 179 5.51 10.35 9.70
N SER A 180 6.13 9.20 9.98
CA SER A 180 5.96 8.52 11.27
C SER A 180 6.55 9.28 12.47
N SER A 181 7.37 10.31 12.21
CA SER A 181 7.95 11.18 13.25
C SER A 181 7.17 12.48 13.42
N ALA A 182 6.07 12.68 12.69
CA ALA A 182 5.23 13.86 12.79
C ALA A 182 4.45 13.92 14.11
N GLY A 183 3.92 15.11 14.43
CA GLY A 183 2.99 15.28 15.54
C GLY A 183 1.63 14.64 15.24
N HIS A 184 0.86 14.32 16.28
CA HIS A 184 -0.45 13.67 16.18
C HIS A 184 -1.40 14.31 15.14
N LEU A 185 -1.48 15.65 15.12
CA LEU A 185 -2.37 16.37 14.19
C LEU A 185 -1.97 16.17 12.72
N GLU A 186 -0.68 16.18 12.42
CA GLU A 186 -0.16 15.99 11.07
C GLU A 186 -0.35 14.54 10.62
N MET A 187 -0.08 13.56 11.51
CA MET A 187 -0.36 12.15 11.21
C MET A 187 -1.84 11.89 10.92
N CYS A 188 -2.75 12.52 11.68
CA CYS A 188 -4.18 12.45 11.42
C CYS A 188 -4.56 13.08 10.08
N ALA A 189 -3.93 14.20 9.70
CA ALA A 189 -4.15 14.83 8.40
C ALA A 189 -3.67 13.94 7.24
N ASP A 190 -2.50 13.32 7.38
CA ASP A 190 -1.94 12.38 6.41
C ASP A 190 -2.85 11.16 6.21
N LEU A 191 -3.36 10.59 7.30
CA LEU A 191 -4.34 9.48 7.26
C LEU A 191 -5.65 9.90 6.60
N LYS A 192 -6.20 11.08 6.93
CA LYS A 192 -7.39 11.64 6.25
C LYS A 192 -7.15 11.77 4.76
N LYS A 193 -5.99 12.28 4.36
CA LYS A 193 -5.63 12.44 2.96
C LYS A 193 -5.56 11.09 2.23
N LEU A 194 -4.86 10.11 2.81
CA LEU A 194 -4.77 8.76 2.27
C LEU A 194 -6.15 8.11 2.08
N VAL A 195 -6.99 8.15 3.13
CA VAL A 195 -8.34 7.57 3.06
C VAL A 195 -9.21 8.29 2.03
N SER A 196 -9.07 9.61 1.91
CA SER A 196 -9.78 10.38 0.87
C SER A 196 -9.39 9.91 -0.53
N GLN A 197 -8.10 9.66 -0.77
CA GLN A 197 -7.64 9.15 -2.06
C GLN A 197 -8.14 7.73 -2.34
N MET A 198 -8.10 6.85 -1.34
CA MET A 198 -8.68 5.50 -1.43
C MET A 198 -10.18 5.55 -1.76
N ALA A 199 -10.92 6.47 -1.14
CA ALA A 199 -12.34 6.65 -1.41
C ALA A 199 -12.58 7.16 -2.84
N VAL A 200 -11.84 8.18 -3.28
CA VAL A 200 -11.96 8.73 -4.64
C VAL A 200 -11.70 7.67 -5.71
N CYS A 201 -10.62 6.89 -5.58
CA CYS A 201 -10.29 5.87 -6.59
C CYS A 201 -11.25 4.68 -6.60
N THR A 202 -12.07 4.53 -5.57
CA THR A 202 -13.11 3.51 -5.48
C THR A 202 -14.53 4.05 -5.65
N GLY A 203 -14.68 5.33 -6.03
CA GLY A 203 -15.98 5.96 -6.24
C GLY A 203 -16.81 6.16 -4.98
N ARG A 204 -16.18 6.23 -3.80
CA ARG A 204 -16.83 6.42 -2.50
C ARG A 204 -16.85 7.90 -2.10
N ALA A 205 -17.93 8.32 -1.45
CA ALA A 205 -18.03 9.64 -0.85
C ALA A 205 -17.13 9.75 0.39
N VAL A 206 -16.42 10.86 0.53
CA VAL A 206 -15.53 11.11 1.67
C VAL A 206 -16.29 11.86 2.76
N ILE A 207 -16.77 11.14 3.79
CA ILE A 207 -17.40 11.74 4.97
C ILE A 207 -16.67 11.24 6.22
N PHE A 208 -15.91 12.13 6.87
CA PHE A 208 -15.28 11.84 8.16
C PHE A 208 -16.24 12.16 9.29
N THR A 209 -16.36 11.25 10.25
CA THR A 209 -17.03 11.51 11.52
C THR A 209 -15.96 11.80 12.56
N GLU A 210 -15.97 13.02 13.10
CA GLU A 210 -15.15 13.31 14.28
C GLU A 210 -15.72 12.55 15.48
N LYS A 211 -14.85 11.99 16.33
CA LYS A 211 -15.32 11.56 17.65
C LYS A 211 -15.89 12.81 18.35
N PRO A 212 -17.03 12.71 19.05
CA PRO A 212 -17.35 13.74 20.02
C PRO A 212 -16.16 13.88 20.97
N ALA A 213 -15.73 15.11 21.22
CA ALA A 213 -14.73 15.38 22.25
C ALA A 213 -15.19 14.73 23.57
N PRO A 214 -14.27 14.11 24.34
CA PRO A 214 -14.63 13.51 25.63
C PRO A 214 -15.27 14.51 26.59
#